data_AF-A0A4R2NTL8-F1
#
_entry.id   AF-A0A4R2NTL8-F1
#
_cell.length_a   1.000
_cell.length_b   1.000
_cell.length_c   1.000
_cell.angle_alpha   90.00
_cell.angle_beta   90.00
_cell.angle_gamma   90.00
#
_symmetry.space_group_name_H-M   'P 1'
#
loop_
_entity.id
_entity.type
_entity.pdbx_description
1 polymer ?
#
loop_
_entity_poly.entity_id
_entity_poly.type
_entity_poly.pdbx_seq_one_letter_code
_entity_poly.pdbx_strand_id
1 'polypeptide(L)'
;MENNFLDLIKNGFNDLNWKSIKVVFDVNDGSIGYETIQYITPDNEIQEHWIPFKKIKEVIDFIRESYNSKKNTNEKFNKVEVSLILNENSTVRYYLDEAEELKNKINTENVFFQWLNDNMMNRIFDFEKGNNLLTPNYDEDGDFIDFQSSWDQGIFTFNIVNKEVFHKIQLFKNEESRLLSMPLPDYLVNGILEHHYVTNNELTEVWEPWNTLVIKSPHNSIPYDDWKKYVTYSLEDKIV
;
A
#
# COMPACT_ATOMS: atom_id res chain seq x y z
N MET A 1 8.21 21.90 22.10
CA MET A 1 6.77 21.85 21.78
C MET A 1 6.10 20.62 22.37
N GLU A 2 6.72 19.42 22.38
CA GLU A 2 6.17 18.22 23.06
C GLU A 2 5.84 18.42 24.55
N ASN A 3 6.67 19.15 25.30
CA ASN A 3 6.41 19.39 26.73
C ASN A 3 5.09 20.14 26.99
N ASN A 4 4.63 21.02 26.09
CA ASN A 4 3.35 21.72 26.26
C ASN A 4 2.15 20.79 25.97
N PHE A 5 2.32 19.82 25.08
CA PHE A 5 1.25 18.90 24.67
C PHE A 5 0.83 17.96 25.80
N LEU A 6 1.80 17.34 26.48
CA LEU A 6 1.56 16.42 27.59
C LEU A 6 1.01 17.15 28.82
N ASP A 7 1.53 18.34 29.11
CA ASP A 7 1.08 19.16 30.24
C ASP A 7 -0.38 19.60 30.07
N LEU A 8 -0.81 19.95 28.85
CA LEU A 8 -2.20 20.31 28.57
C LEU A 8 -3.16 19.13 28.76
N ILE A 9 -2.78 17.91 28.36
CA ILE A 9 -3.57 16.71 28.64
C ILE A 9 -3.62 16.44 30.14
N LYS A 10 -2.47 16.48 30.82
CA LYS A 10 -2.36 16.26 32.27
C LYS A 10 -3.24 17.24 33.06
N ASN A 11 -3.26 18.51 32.66
CA ASN A 11 -4.10 19.53 33.27
C ASN A 11 -5.60 19.22 33.19
N GLY A 12 -6.04 18.44 32.19
CA GLY A 12 -7.41 17.95 32.09
C GLY A 12 -7.82 17.01 33.23
N PHE A 13 -6.84 16.44 33.96
CA PHE A 13 -7.02 15.48 35.06
C PHE A 13 -6.51 16.01 36.42
N ASN A 14 -6.22 17.31 36.56
CA ASN A 14 -5.59 17.86 37.78
C ASN A 14 -6.40 17.66 39.07
N ASP A 15 -7.72 17.50 38.98
CA ASP A 15 -8.60 17.30 40.14
C ASP A 15 -8.82 15.82 40.48
N LEU A 16 -8.13 14.92 39.77
CA LEU A 16 -8.30 13.47 39.89
C LEU A 16 -7.06 12.82 40.51
N ASN A 17 -7.28 11.79 41.32
CA ASN A 17 -6.21 10.96 41.85
C ASN A 17 -5.97 9.78 40.90
N TRP A 18 -4.89 9.85 40.12
CA TRP A 18 -4.58 8.88 39.08
C TRP A 18 -3.13 8.40 39.16
N LYS A 19 -2.92 7.15 38.73
CA LYS A 19 -1.64 6.47 38.55
C LYS A 19 -1.16 6.56 37.11
N SER A 20 -2.07 6.43 36.15
CA SER A 20 -1.81 6.65 34.73
C SER A 20 -3.04 7.18 34.00
N ILE A 21 -2.83 7.81 32.85
CA ILE A 21 -3.85 8.34 31.96
C ILE A 21 -3.60 7.77 30.57
N LYS A 22 -4.69 7.42 29.87
CA LYS A 22 -4.71 7.07 28.46
C LYS A 22 -5.76 7.92 27.74
N VAL A 23 -5.33 8.67 26.74
CA VAL A 23 -6.21 9.42 25.85
C VAL A 23 -5.92 8.99 24.42
N VAL A 24 -6.95 8.56 23.68
CA VAL A 24 -6.84 8.20 22.27
C VAL A 24 -7.75 9.13 21.47
N PHE A 25 -7.18 9.75 20.44
CA PHE A 25 -7.90 10.60 19.51
C PHE A 25 -8.10 9.89 18.18
N ASP A 26 -9.30 10.02 17.63
CA ASP A 26 -9.63 9.73 16.24
C ASP A 26 -9.37 10.96 15.37
N VAL A 27 -8.70 10.78 14.25
CA VAL A 27 -8.33 11.86 13.33
C VAL A 27 -8.74 11.51 11.91
N ASN A 28 -9.49 12.41 11.27
CA ASN A 28 -9.86 12.31 9.85
C ASN A 28 -9.82 13.70 9.19
N ASP A 29 -10.04 13.74 7.87
CA ASP A 29 -9.91 14.95 7.04
C ASP A 29 -10.78 16.15 7.49
N GLY A 30 -11.80 15.94 8.32
CA GLY A 30 -12.71 17.00 8.77
C GLY A 30 -12.84 17.16 10.28
N SER A 31 -12.36 16.21 11.08
CA SER A 31 -12.64 16.18 12.52
C SER A 31 -11.54 15.48 13.32
N ILE A 32 -11.44 15.90 14.58
CA ILE A 32 -10.67 15.21 15.61
C ILE A 32 -11.65 14.91 16.74
N GLY A 33 -11.76 13.64 17.10
CA GLY A 33 -12.65 13.11 18.14
C GLY A 33 -11.86 12.42 19.25
N TYR A 34 -12.48 12.18 20.39
CA TYR A 34 -11.96 11.20 21.34
C TYR A 34 -12.50 9.82 20.99
N GLU A 35 -11.61 8.85 20.90
CA GLU A 35 -11.98 7.43 20.94
C GLU A 35 -12.04 6.95 22.39
N THR A 36 -11.07 7.36 23.21
CA THR A 36 -10.97 6.93 24.60
C THR A 36 -10.37 8.03 25.45
N ILE A 37 -10.92 8.21 26.66
CA ILE A 37 -10.35 9.09 27.69
C ILE A 37 -10.51 8.39 29.04
N GLN A 38 -9.43 7.80 29.52
CA GLN A 38 -9.46 6.97 30.72
C GLN A 38 -8.25 7.27 31.61
N TYR A 39 -8.41 7.00 32.90
CA TYR A 39 -7.32 7.00 33.87
C TYR A 39 -7.43 5.80 34.80
N ILE A 40 -6.30 5.39 35.35
CA ILE A 40 -6.20 4.31 36.33
C ILE A 40 -6.04 4.94 37.72
N THR A 41 -6.86 4.54 38.69
CA THR A 41 -6.76 4.99 40.09
C THR A 41 -5.60 4.30 40.83
N PRO A 42 -5.18 4.76 42.02
CA PRO A 42 -4.20 4.04 42.84
C PRO A 42 -4.59 2.60 43.18
N ASP A 43 -5.89 2.32 43.23
CA ASP A 43 -6.45 0.98 43.49
C ASP A 43 -6.50 0.09 42.24
N ASN A 44 -5.94 0.57 41.11
CA ASN A 44 -5.94 -0.07 39.78
C ASN A 44 -7.32 -0.22 39.13
N GLU A 45 -8.26 0.66 39.46
CA GLU A 45 -9.54 0.74 38.74
C GLU A 45 -9.43 1.63 37.51
N ILE A 46 -10.06 1.23 36.41
CA ILE A 46 -10.15 2.04 35.19
C ILE A 46 -11.39 2.92 35.30
N GLN A 47 -11.20 4.23 35.13
CA GLN A 47 -12.25 5.23 35.18
C GLN A 47 -12.24 6.06 33.90
N GLU A 48 -13.42 6.38 33.39
CA GLU A 48 -13.58 7.31 32.27
C GLU A 48 -13.63 8.74 32.77
N HIS A 49 -13.09 9.66 31.97
CA HIS A 49 -13.13 11.08 32.27
C HIS A 49 -13.41 11.87 31.00
N TRP A 50 -14.17 12.96 31.10
CA TRP A 50 -14.41 13.82 29.94
C TRP A 50 -13.64 15.13 30.05
N ILE A 51 -12.88 15.46 29.00
CA ILE A 51 -12.19 16.74 28.89
C ILE A 51 -12.84 17.57 27.78
N PRO A 52 -13.39 18.75 28.08
CA PRO A 52 -13.90 19.62 27.03
C PRO A 52 -12.79 20.05 26.08
N PHE A 53 -12.99 19.92 24.76
CA PHE A 53 -12.02 20.33 23.73
C PHE A 53 -11.51 21.77 23.89
N LYS A 54 -12.33 22.69 24.42
CA LYS A 54 -11.90 24.07 24.70
C LYS A 54 -10.71 24.13 25.66
N LYS A 55 -10.59 23.19 26.61
CA LYS A 55 -9.47 23.11 27.57
C LYS A 55 -8.19 22.61 26.93
N ILE A 56 -8.28 21.85 25.84
CA ILE A 56 -7.14 21.24 25.16
C ILE A 56 -7.05 21.71 23.70
N LYS A 57 -7.53 22.92 23.40
CA LYS A 57 -7.61 23.42 22.03
C LYS A 57 -6.26 23.38 21.32
N GLU A 58 -5.19 23.79 22.01
CA GLU A 58 -3.84 23.78 21.47
C GLU A 58 -3.35 22.37 21.11
N VAL A 59 -3.75 21.34 21.88
CA VAL A 59 -3.47 19.93 21.55
C VAL A 59 -4.19 19.53 20.28
N ILE A 60 -5.48 19.87 20.15
CA ILE A 60 -6.28 19.55 18.96
C ILE A 60 -5.71 20.27 17.72
N ASP A 61 -5.33 21.53 17.83
CA ASP A 61 -4.75 22.30 16.73
C ASP A 61 -3.40 21.72 16.30
N PHE A 62 -2.56 21.30 17.24
CA PHE A 62 -1.30 20.62 16.94
C PHE A 62 -1.50 19.28 16.22
N ILE A 63 -2.43 18.44 16.70
CA ILE A 63 -2.77 17.17 16.04
C ILE A 63 -3.22 17.44 14.60
N ARG A 64 -4.06 18.47 14.39
CA ARG A 64 -4.57 18.84 13.06
C ARG A 64 -3.45 19.28 12.12
N GLU A 65 -2.53 20.11 12.58
CA GLU A 65 -1.38 20.55 11.79
C GLU A 65 -0.47 19.37 11.41
N SER A 66 -0.17 18.52 12.39
CA SER A 66 0.62 17.30 12.17
C SER A 66 -0.06 16.38 11.14
N TYR A 67 -1.35 16.13 11.29
CA TYR A 67 -2.13 15.30 10.36
C TYR A 67 -2.12 15.87 8.95
N ASN A 68 -2.41 17.15 8.78
CA ASN A 68 -2.45 17.79 7.46
C ASN A 68 -1.10 17.76 6.75
N SER A 69 0.02 17.84 7.48
CA SER A 69 1.35 17.73 6.88
C SER A 69 1.74 16.30 6.49
N LYS A 70 1.15 15.27 7.12
CA LYS A 70 1.55 13.86 6.97
C LYS A 70 0.54 12.99 6.22
N LYS A 71 -0.71 13.43 6.04
CA LYS A 71 -1.80 12.58 5.51
C LYS A 71 -1.55 11.95 4.13
N ASN A 72 -0.68 12.55 3.33
CA ASN A 72 -0.30 12.07 2.00
C ASN A 72 1.12 11.46 1.95
N THR A 73 1.72 11.14 3.10
CA THR A 73 3.07 10.56 3.19
C THR A 73 3.02 9.18 3.83
N ASN A 74 4.17 8.50 3.85
CA ASN A 74 4.32 7.22 4.55
C ASN A 74 4.23 7.35 6.08
N GLU A 75 4.17 8.58 6.62
CA GLU A 75 3.99 8.86 8.05
C GLU A 75 2.54 9.21 8.42
N LYS A 76 1.58 8.96 7.52
CA LYS A 76 0.16 9.22 7.78
C LYS A 76 -0.32 8.44 9.02
N PHE A 77 -1.28 9.02 9.74
CA PHE A 77 -1.90 8.43 10.93
C PHE A 77 -3.37 8.82 10.98
N ASN A 78 -4.20 8.01 11.62
CA ASN A 78 -5.60 8.35 11.96
C ASN A 78 -5.88 8.21 13.47
N LYS A 79 -4.88 7.78 14.26
CA LYS A 79 -4.93 7.70 15.71
C LYS A 79 -3.78 8.46 16.36
N VAL A 80 -4.07 9.12 17.48
CA VAL A 80 -3.07 9.68 18.39
C VAL A 80 -3.32 9.15 19.79
N GLU A 81 -2.39 8.38 20.33
CA GLU A 81 -2.45 7.87 21.70
C GLU A 81 -1.49 8.65 22.60
N VAL A 82 -2.01 9.15 23.72
CA VAL A 82 -1.27 9.83 24.77
C VAL A 82 -1.33 8.95 26.01
N SER A 83 -0.17 8.51 26.48
CA SER A 83 -0.04 7.74 27.72
C SER A 83 0.80 8.54 28.72
N LEU A 84 0.21 8.86 29.86
CA LEU A 84 0.90 9.52 30.98
C LEU A 84 0.99 8.52 32.13
N ILE A 85 2.18 8.34 32.70
CA ILE A 85 2.39 7.52 33.89
C ILE A 85 2.99 8.40 34.97
N LEU A 86 2.45 8.30 36.20
CA LEU A 86 2.91 9.11 37.32
C LEU A 86 4.39 8.77 37.62
N ASN A 87 5.25 9.78 37.64
CA ASN A 87 6.69 9.69 37.91
C ASN A 87 7.52 8.84 36.91
N GLU A 88 6.95 8.51 35.75
CA GLU A 88 7.63 7.79 34.69
C GLU A 88 7.55 8.56 33.35
N ASN A 89 8.19 8.01 32.32
CA ASN A 89 8.17 8.60 30.99
C ASN A 89 6.76 8.52 30.40
N SER A 90 6.28 9.67 29.96
CA SER A 90 5.04 9.79 29.19
C SER A 90 5.34 9.64 27.70
N THR A 91 4.38 9.13 26.94
CA THR A 91 4.54 8.87 25.50
C THR A 91 3.39 9.48 24.69
N VAL A 92 3.71 9.90 23.47
CA VAL A 92 2.74 10.24 22.43
C VAL A 92 3.05 9.38 21.22
N ARG A 93 2.05 8.62 20.75
CA ARG A 93 2.18 7.74 19.59
C ARG A 93 1.20 8.15 18.51
N TYR A 94 1.70 8.27 17.28
CA TYR A 94 0.92 8.49 16.08
C TYR A 94 0.91 7.18 15.28
N TYR A 95 -0.27 6.68 14.91
CA TYR A 95 -0.37 5.42 14.17
C TYR A 95 -1.62 5.38 13.28
N LEU A 96 -1.56 4.52 12.26
CA LEU A 96 -2.75 4.07 11.54
C LEU A 96 -3.39 2.96 12.37
N ASP A 97 -4.70 3.01 12.54
CA ASP A 97 -5.44 1.89 13.10
C ASP A 97 -5.35 0.66 12.18
N GLU A 98 -5.50 -0.51 12.79
CA GLU A 98 -5.33 -1.79 12.10
C GLU A 98 -6.32 -1.95 10.95
N ALA A 99 -7.52 -1.38 11.06
CA ALA A 99 -8.55 -1.42 10.04
C ALA A 99 -8.16 -0.60 8.79
N GLU A 100 -7.69 0.64 8.95
CA GLU A 100 -7.26 1.45 7.81
C GLU A 100 -5.92 0.94 7.26
N GLU A 101 -5.04 0.39 8.09
CA GLU A 101 -3.83 -0.31 7.62
C GLU A 101 -4.19 -1.50 6.73
N LEU A 102 -5.10 -2.37 7.19
CA LEU A 102 -5.59 -3.51 6.41
C LEU A 102 -6.23 -3.08 5.09
N LYS A 103 -7.11 -2.07 5.12
CA LYS A 103 -7.74 -1.51 3.93
C LYS A 103 -6.71 -0.94 2.95
N ASN A 104 -5.68 -0.25 3.44
CA ASN A 104 -4.60 0.25 2.58
C ASN A 104 -3.84 -0.89 1.91
N LYS A 105 -3.49 -1.96 2.66
CA LYS A 105 -2.85 -3.15 2.09
C LYS A 105 -3.73 -3.78 1.01
N ILE A 106 -5.01 -4.05 1.30
CA ILE A 106 -5.97 -4.60 0.33
C ILE A 106 -6.04 -3.73 -0.94
N ASN A 107 -6.12 -2.41 -0.80
CA ASN A 107 -6.20 -1.50 -1.94
C ASN A 107 -4.94 -1.53 -2.80
N THR A 108 -3.75 -1.58 -2.18
CA THR A 108 -2.47 -1.72 -2.89
C THR A 108 -2.41 -3.02 -3.66
N GLU A 109 -2.72 -4.16 -3.02
CA GLU A 109 -2.66 -5.46 -3.67
C GLU A 109 -3.70 -5.60 -4.80
N ASN A 110 -4.86 -4.97 -4.66
CA ASN A 110 -5.93 -4.97 -5.68
C ASN A 110 -5.54 -4.26 -6.98
N VAL A 111 -4.52 -3.40 -6.98
CA VAL A 111 -4.05 -2.70 -8.19
C VAL A 111 -2.67 -3.17 -8.65
N PHE A 112 -2.06 -4.14 -7.96
CA PHE A 112 -0.74 -4.65 -8.27
C PHE A 112 -0.62 -5.19 -9.71
N PHE A 113 -1.63 -5.93 -10.18
CA PHE A 113 -1.64 -6.47 -11.54
C PHE A 113 -1.56 -5.38 -12.60
N GLN A 114 -2.16 -4.21 -12.34
CA GLN A 114 -2.18 -3.08 -13.27
C GLN A 114 -0.80 -2.46 -13.36
N TRP A 115 -0.18 -2.19 -12.19
CA TRP A 115 1.20 -1.72 -12.12
C TRP A 115 2.16 -2.68 -12.84
N LEU A 116 2.01 -3.99 -12.62
CA LEU A 116 2.86 -5.00 -13.27
C LEU A 116 2.63 -5.03 -14.79
N ASN A 117 1.36 -5.02 -15.24
CA ASN A 117 1.02 -4.96 -16.65
C ASN A 117 1.68 -3.76 -17.36
N ASP A 118 1.53 -2.56 -16.78
CA ASP A 118 2.00 -1.32 -17.40
C ASP A 118 3.53 -1.27 -17.46
N ASN A 119 4.20 -1.76 -16.41
CA ASN A 119 5.65 -1.92 -16.43
C ASN A 119 6.11 -2.93 -17.50
N MET A 120 5.40 -4.04 -17.66
CA MET A 120 5.73 -5.06 -18.66
C MET A 120 5.59 -4.51 -20.08
N MET A 121 4.48 -3.83 -20.41
CA MET A 121 4.27 -3.24 -21.73
C MET A 121 5.38 -2.26 -22.12
N ASN A 122 5.70 -1.32 -21.23
CA ASN A 122 6.76 -0.32 -21.47
C ASN A 122 8.12 -1.00 -21.66
N ARG A 123 8.42 -2.01 -20.85
CA ARG A 123 9.69 -2.74 -20.93
C ARG A 123 9.83 -3.58 -22.18
N ILE A 124 8.77 -4.25 -22.60
CA ILE A 124 8.76 -5.01 -23.85
C ILE A 124 9.11 -4.07 -25.01
N PHE A 125 8.48 -2.90 -25.05
CA PHE A 125 8.79 -1.90 -26.08
C PHE A 125 10.26 -1.47 -26.05
N ASP A 126 10.78 -1.06 -24.89
CA ASP A 126 12.18 -0.63 -24.75
C ASP A 126 13.18 -1.74 -25.08
N PHE A 127 12.89 -2.97 -24.64
CA PHE A 127 13.72 -4.13 -24.94
C PHE A 127 13.73 -4.44 -26.42
N GLU A 128 12.58 -4.46 -27.09
CA GLU A 128 12.49 -4.76 -28.50
C GLU A 128 13.12 -3.67 -29.37
N LYS A 129 12.96 -2.41 -28.98
CA LYS A 129 13.67 -1.29 -29.59
C LYS A 129 15.18 -1.45 -29.47
N GLY A 130 15.68 -1.73 -28.26
CA GLY A 130 17.10 -1.90 -27.99
C GLY A 130 17.74 -3.12 -28.68
N ASN A 131 16.92 -4.09 -29.10
CA ASN A 131 17.35 -5.30 -29.79
C ASN A 131 16.98 -5.32 -31.29
N ASN A 132 16.57 -4.20 -31.86
CA ASN A 132 16.17 -4.07 -33.28
C ASN A 132 15.07 -5.07 -33.71
N LEU A 133 14.13 -5.36 -32.81
CA LEU A 133 12.98 -6.24 -33.07
C LEU A 133 11.75 -5.46 -33.55
N LEU A 134 11.78 -4.13 -33.45
CA LEU A 134 10.71 -3.25 -33.92
C LEU A 134 10.98 -2.75 -35.34
N THR A 135 9.92 -2.67 -36.14
CA THR A 135 9.99 -2.10 -37.49
C THR A 135 9.77 -0.58 -37.41
N PRO A 136 10.70 0.27 -37.85
CA PRO A 136 10.50 1.72 -37.87
C PRO A 136 9.49 2.13 -38.94
N ASN A 137 8.69 3.15 -38.66
CA ASN A 137 7.85 3.85 -39.62
C ASN A 137 8.55 5.13 -40.07
N TYR A 138 8.41 5.43 -41.36
CA TYR A 138 8.90 6.66 -41.99
C TYR A 138 7.74 7.37 -42.69
N ASP A 139 7.80 8.69 -42.78
CA ASP A 139 6.85 9.47 -43.57
C ASP A 139 7.18 9.43 -45.08
N GLU A 140 6.42 10.17 -45.89
CA GLU A 140 6.59 10.24 -47.34
C GLU A 140 7.93 10.86 -47.76
N ASP A 141 8.56 11.65 -46.88
CA ASP A 141 9.85 12.29 -47.10
C ASP A 141 11.03 11.42 -46.63
N GLY A 142 10.73 10.28 -45.98
CA GLY A 142 11.71 9.33 -45.47
C GLY A 142 12.21 9.65 -44.06
N ASP A 143 11.54 10.58 -43.35
CA ASP A 143 11.87 10.93 -41.97
C ASP A 143 11.22 9.96 -40.98
N PHE A 144 11.95 9.62 -39.92
CA PHE A 144 11.50 8.67 -38.91
C PHE A 144 10.32 9.24 -38.10
N ILE A 145 9.23 8.48 -37.99
CA ILE A 145 8.05 8.83 -37.20
C ILE A 145 8.09 8.12 -35.84
N ASP A 146 7.94 6.79 -35.87
CA ASP A 146 7.81 5.94 -34.69
C ASP A 146 8.14 4.46 -35.03
N PHE A 147 7.79 3.54 -34.14
CA PHE A 147 7.93 2.11 -34.36
C PHE A 147 6.56 1.43 -34.48
N GLN A 148 6.45 0.49 -35.40
CA GLN A 148 5.30 -0.39 -35.50
C GLN A 148 5.17 -1.27 -34.25
N SER A 149 3.93 -1.42 -33.77
CA SER A 149 3.62 -2.35 -32.70
C SER A 149 3.88 -3.81 -33.15
N SER A 150 4.72 -4.49 -32.38
CA SER A 150 5.18 -5.85 -32.60
C SER A 150 4.30 -6.94 -31.97
N TRP A 151 3.21 -6.56 -31.28
CA TRP A 151 2.25 -7.47 -30.64
C TRP A 151 0.91 -6.77 -30.37
N ASP A 152 -0.21 -7.49 -30.41
CA ASP A 152 -1.56 -7.01 -30.11
C ASP A 152 -2.08 -7.50 -28.76
N GLN A 153 -1.59 -8.66 -28.31
CA GLN A 153 -1.93 -9.27 -27.02
C GLN A 153 -0.71 -9.99 -26.41
N GLY A 154 -0.64 -10.00 -25.08
CA GLY A 154 0.44 -10.64 -24.32
C GLY A 154 -0.12 -11.58 -23.26
N ILE A 155 0.62 -12.63 -22.95
CA ILE A 155 0.41 -13.47 -21.78
C ILE A 155 1.71 -13.44 -20.97
N PHE A 156 1.64 -12.85 -19.78
CA PHE A 156 2.74 -12.77 -18.83
C PHE A 156 2.45 -13.75 -17.70
N THR A 157 3.31 -14.74 -17.54
CA THR A 157 3.21 -15.74 -16.48
C THR A 157 4.38 -15.55 -15.53
N PHE A 158 4.09 -15.50 -14.24
CA PHE A 158 5.06 -15.42 -13.16
C PHE A 158 4.79 -16.57 -12.19
N ASN A 159 5.79 -17.39 -11.92
CA ASN A 159 5.70 -18.53 -11.02
C ASN A 159 6.78 -18.40 -9.95
N ILE A 160 6.40 -18.62 -8.69
CA ILE A 160 7.27 -18.44 -7.53
C ILE A 160 7.63 -19.81 -6.95
N VAL A 161 8.93 -20.13 -6.97
CA VAL A 161 9.46 -21.36 -6.40
C VAL A 161 10.66 -21.03 -5.54
N ASN A 162 10.64 -21.45 -4.28
CA ASN A 162 11.73 -21.22 -3.33
C ASN A 162 12.20 -19.76 -3.24
N LYS A 163 11.27 -18.80 -3.33
CA LYS A 163 11.51 -17.34 -3.35
C LYS A 163 12.20 -16.80 -4.61
N GLU A 164 12.27 -17.59 -5.68
CA GLU A 164 12.70 -17.14 -7.01
C GLU A 164 11.48 -16.96 -7.91
N VAL A 165 11.53 -15.93 -8.77
CA VAL A 165 10.47 -15.64 -9.76
C VAL A 165 10.91 -16.17 -11.12
N PHE A 166 10.21 -17.20 -11.59
CA PHE A 166 10.30 -17.67 -12.97
C PHE A 166 9.25 -16.96 -13.80
N HIS A 167 9.60 -16.51 -15.01
CA HIS A 167 8.65 -15.81 -15.86
C HIS A 167 8.66 -16.30 -17.30
N LYS A 168 7.51 -16.14 -17.95
CA LYS A 168 7.31 -16.41 -19.38
C LYS A 168 6.50 -15.28 -19.99
N ILE A 169 7.00 -14.75 -21.11
CA ILE A 169 6.34 -13.70 -21.88
C ILE A 169 6.00 -14.27 -23.25
N GLN A 170 4.72 -14.40 -23.53
CA GLN A 170 4.22 -14.81 -24.84
C GLN A 170 3.49 -13.65 -25.48
N LEU A 171 3.89 -13.25 -26.69
CA LEU A 171 3.32 -12.14 -27.43
C LEU A 171 2.63 -12.66 -28.69
N PHE A 172 1.49 -12.05 -29.03
CA PHE A 172 0.66 -12.43 -30.15
C PHE A 172 0.52 -11.28 -31.12
N LYS A 173 0.69 -11.52 -32.42
CA LYS A 173 0.43 -10.56 -33.50
C LYS A 173 -0.28 -11.30 -34.62
N ASN A 174 -1.45 -10.82 -35.06
CA ASN A 174 -2.22 -11.47 -36.14
C ASN A 174 -2.39 -13.00 -35.94
N GLU A 175 -2.74 -13.44 -34.72
CA GLU A 175 -2.89 -14.85 -34.30
C GLU A 175 -1.58 -15.67 -34.20
N GLU A 176 -0.44 -15.15 -34.69
CA GLU A 176 0.86 -15.78 -34.51
C GLU A 176 1.43 -15.46 -33.11
N SER A 177 2.03 -16.45 -32.46
CA SER A 177 2.61 -16.29 -31.12
C SER A 177 4.13 -16.46 -31.12
N ARG A 178 4.83 -15.65 -30.33
CA ARG A 178 6.27 -15.79 -30.07
C ARG A 178 6.59 -15.64 -28.59
N LEU A 179 7.66 -16.28 -28.16
CA LEU A 179 8.22 -16.09 -26.82
C LEU A 179 9.23 -14.94 -26.85
N LEU A 180 9.19 -14.10 -25.83
CA LEU A 180 10.18 -13.03 -25.62
C LEU A 180 11.06 -13.37 -24.42
N SER A 181 12.34 -13.63 -24.68
CA SER A 181 13.35 -13.90 -23.65
C SER A 181 13.89 -12.60 -23.03
N MET A 182 13.00 -11.73 -22.54
CA MET A 182 13.37 -10.48 -21.85
C MET A 182 13.60 -10.77 -20.36
N PRO A 183 14.74 -10.39 -19.77
CA PRO A 183 14.96 -10.53 -18.32
C PRO A 183 14.10 -9.53 -17.54
N LEU A 184 13.70 -9.90 -16.31
CA LEU A 184 13.05 -8.98 -15.38
C LEU A 184 14.11 -8.20 -14.57
N PRO A 185 13.94 -6.89 -14.36
CA PRO A 185 14.76 -6.14 -13.43
C PRO A 185 14.43 -6.50 -11.97
N ASP A 186 15.40 -6.28 -11.07
CA ASP A 186 15.27 -6.59 -9.65
C ASP A 186 14.05 -5.96 -8.98
N TYR A 187 13.68 -4.72 -9.33
CA TYR A 187 12.52 -4.07 -8.69
C TYR A 187 11.18 -4.72 -9.08
N LEU A 188 11.05 -5.29 -10.28
CA LEU A 188 9.84 -6.04 -10.66
C LEU A 188 9.81 -7.38 -9.93
N VAL A 189 10.95 -8.07 -9.86
CA VAL A 189 11.09 -9.31 -9.11
C VAL A 189 10.73 -9.08 -7.64
N ASN A 190 11.27 -8.04 -7.01
CA ASN A 190 11.00 -7.68 -5.63
C ASN A 190 9.53 -7.33 -5.42
N GLY A 191 8.92 -6.54 -6.32
CA GLY A 191 7.49 -6.21 -6.24
C GLY A 191 6.59 -7.46 -6.31
N ILE A 192 6.91 -8.43 -7.17
CA ILE A 192 6.18 -9.70 -7.26
C ILE A 192 6.33 -10.52 -5.97
N LEU A 193 7.53 -10.61 -5.42
CA LEU A 193 7.79 -11.33 -4.18
C LEU A 193 7.13 -10.68 -2.96
N GLU A 194 7.11 -9.34 -2.90
CA GLU A 194 6.43 -8.57 -1.87
C GLU A 194 4.91 -8.76 -1.95
N HIS A 195 4.33 -8.62 -3.14
CA HIS A 195 2.91 -8.88 -3.38
C HIS A 195 2.52 -10.30 -2.90
N HIS A 196 3.27 -11.32 -3.33
CA HIS A 196 3.07 -12.70 -2.90
C HIS A 196 3.19 -12.87 -1.38
N TYR A 197 4.17 -12.22 -0.74
CA TYR A 197 4.33 -12.28 0.71
C TYR A 197 3.12 -11.68 1.43
N VAL A 198 2.70 -10.46 1.04
CA VAL A 198 1.58 -9.76 1.67
C VAL A 198 0.27 -10.55 1.49
N THR A 199 -0.04 -10.98 0.26
CA THR A 199 -1.30 -11.70 0.01
C THR A 199 -1.36 -13.06 0.70
N ASN A 200 -0.24 -13.79 0.78
CA ASN A 200 -0.24 -15.15 1.31
C ASN A 200 0.03 -15.23 2.83
N ASN A 201 0.43 -14.15 3.48
CA ASN A 201 0.74 -14.15 4.92
C ASN A 201 -0.04 -13.10 5.72
N GLU A 202 -0.25 -11.90 5.16
CA GLU A 202 -0.90 -10.79 5.86
C GLU A 202 -2.37 -10.63 5.50
N LEU A 203 -2.77 -11.01 4.27
CA LEU A 203 -4.15 -10.87 3.76
C LEU A 203 -4.84 -12.22 3.52
N THR A 204 -4.50 -13.25 4.30
CA THR A 204 -5.02 -14.62 4.13
C THR A 204 -6.54 -14.75 4.28
N GLU A 205 -7.20 -13.78 4.94
CA GLU A 205 -8.66 -13.72 5.04
C GLU A 205 -9.34 -13.18 3.78
N VAL A 206 -8.57 -12.51 2.90
CA VAL A 206 -9.07 -11.81 1.70
C VAL A 206 -8.55 -12.46 0.41
N TRP A 207 -7.37 -13.06 0.46
CA TRP A 207 -6.67 -13.66 -0.67
C TRP A 207 -6.50 -15.16 -0.47
N GLU A 208 -6.88 -15.92 -1.49
CA GLU A 208 -6.51 -17.33 -1.58
C GLU A 208 -5.01 -17.48 -1.84
N PRO A 209 -4.35 -18.49 -1.25
CA PRO A 209 -2.95 -18.76 -1.52
C PRO A 209 -2.67 -18.96 -3.01
N TRP A 210 -1.55 -18.42 -3.50
CA TRP A 210 -1.12 -18.59 -4.88
C TRP A 210 0.41 -18.62 -4.98
N ASN A 211 0.92 -19.22 -6.04
CA ASN A 211 2.33 -19.13 -6.44
C ASN A 211 2.50 -18.85 -7.93
N THR A 212 1.42 -18.87 -8.71
CA THR A 212 1.40 -18.51 -10.12
C THR A 212 0.45 -17.33 -10.35
N LEU A 213 0.96 -16.30 -11.04
CA LEU A 213 0.21 -15.14 -11.53
C LEU A 213 0.28 -15.14 -13.06
N VAL A 214 -0.88 -15.12 -13.71
CA VAL A 214 -1.02 -14.98 -15.16
C VAL A 214 -1.77 -13.70 -15.48
N ILE A 215 -1.17 -12.85 -16.32
CA ILE A 215 -1.77 -11.61 -16.83
C ILE A 215 -1.91 -11.75 -18.34
N LYS A 216 -3.15 -11.75 -18.82
CA LYS A 216 -3.51 -11.60 -20.24
C LYS A 216 -3.57 -10.12 -20.56
N SER A 217 -2.48 -9.58 -21.08
CA SER A 217 -2.33 -8.17 -21.38
C SER A 217 -2.93 -7.81 -22.74
N PRO A 218 -3.95 -6.95 -22.81
CA PRO A 218 -4.28 -6.26 -24.06
C PRO A 218 -3.21 -5.19 -24.34
N HIS A 219 -2.94 -4.86 -25.61
CA HIS A 219 -1.94 -3.84 -25.99
C HIS A 219 -2.22 -2.41 -25.48
N ASN A 220 -3.35 -2.17 -24.81
CA ASN A 220 -3.74 -0.86 -24.29
C ASN A 220 -3.64 -0.83 -22.75
N SER A 221 -4.62 -1.43 -22.08
CA SER A 221 -4.71 -1.52 -20.62
C SER A 221 -5.77 -2.55 -20.23
N ILE A 222 -5.65 -3.12 -19.03
CA ILE A 222 -6.67 -4.02 -18.48
C ILE A 222 -7.86 -3.18 -18.01
N PRO A 223 -9.10 -3.49 -18.42
CA PRO A 223 -10.29 -2.80 -17.93
C PRO A 223 -10.46 -3.01 -16.42
N TYR A 224 -10.61 -1.92 -15.67
CA TYR A 224 -10.71 -1.96 -14.20
C TYR A 224 -11.91 -2.80 -13.72
N ASP A 225 -13.08 -2.65 -14.32
CA ASP A 225 -14.30 -3.35 -13.87
C ASP A 225 -14.31 -4.85 -14.21
N ASP A 226 -13.45 -5.29 -15.13
CA ASP A 226 -13.47 -6.64 -15.72
C ASP A 226 -12.11 -7.36 -15.59
N TRP A 227 -11.23 -6.87 -14.71
CA TRP A 227 -9.85 -7.31 -14.58
C TRP A 227 -9.69 -8.82 -14.35
N LYS A 228 -10.64 -9.45 -13.65
CA LYS A 228 -10.64 -10.90 -13.36
C LYS A 228 -10.71 -11.78 -14.61
N LYS A 229 -11.13 -11.25 -15.76
CA LYS A 229 -11.08 -11.98 -17.06
C LYS A 229 -9.65 -12.08 -17.60
N TYR A 230 -8.78 -11.16 -17.19
CA TYR A 230 -7.42 -10.99 -17.69
C TYR A 230 -6.38 -11.51 -16.71
N VAL A 231 -6.68 -11.49 -15.42
CA VAL A 231 -5.71 -11.86 -14.38
C VAL A 231 -6.17 -13.13 -13.68
N THR A 232 -5.24 -14.06 -13.50
CA THR A 232 -5.48 -15.30 -12.76
C THR A 232 -4.36 -15.50 -11.75
N TYR A 233 -4.78 -15.72 -10.51
CA TYR A 233 -3.93 -16.20 -9.43
C TYR A 233 -4.26 -17.67 -9.20
N SER A 234 -3.25 -18.52 -9.13
CA SER A 234 -3.43 -19.95 -8.92
C SER A 234 -2.31 -20.53 -8.06
N LEU A 235 -2.66 -21.58 -7.32
CA LEU A 235 -1.70 -22.43 -6.62
C LEU A 235 -1.41 -23.65 -7.49
N GLU A 236 -0.23 -23.70 -8.07
CA GLU A 236 0.28 -24.86 -8.79
C GLU A 236 1.16 -25.69 -7.86
N ASP A 237 0.84 -26.98 -7.74
CA ASP A 237 1.68 -27.92 -7.01
C ASP A 237 3.06 -27.98 -7.64
N LYS A 238 4.10 -28.02 -6.79
CA LYS A 238 5.50 -28.12 -7.23
C LYS A 238 5.62 -29.24 -8.29
N ILE A 239 5.91 -28.87 -9.53
CA ILE A 239 6.52 -29.82 -10.45
C ILE A 239 7.95 -29.98 -9.94
N VAL A 240 8.15 -31.04 -9.15
CA VAL A 240 9.45 -31.52 -8.67
C VAL A 240 10.31 -31.96 -9.85
#